data_AF-A0A6J1VQV4-F1
#
_entry.id   AF-A0A6J1VQV4-F1
#
_cell.length_a   1.000
_cell.length_b   1.000
_cell.length_c   1.000
_cell.angle_alpha   90.00
_cell.angle_beta   90.00
_cell.angle_gamma   90.00
#
_symmetry.space_group_name_H-M   'P 1'
#
loop_
_entity.id
_entity.type
_entity.pdbx_description
1 polymer ?
#
loop_
_entity_poly.entity_id
_entity_poly.type
_entity_poly.pdbx_seq_one_letter_code
_entity_poly.pdbx_strand_id
1 'polypeptide(L)'
;MVGSRFPSVLWLSTIVESVEPWLQMMLTWDPQQRGGGVDPNTNSYRCFQVMEQLLSLKIVHILNMTSAKILSYSLLPEESLHSLQVRIESDTGISLGNQELLLEMGSCLDPRKPASQCVIDGVKGWDSYMVYLFDKSKTTYEGPFASRTLSDSVNYIVKDSKIQLPVFQLRKIWAEAVHYVIGLKDDYSRLFQGQRAAMLSLLRYNTNLTNRKNNMISASQQLKAKLNFFQQSIHLDLERYSDQMTYGISSEKMLKAWKDMEEKASLCEKVADIGSLDEQIMALHTEIVELQRSLHVRRQNDVMENLEQRAIELYKQLKSRPPDHVYSDSTEMVRIIVQTVQSQDWVLKELFRHLSKLLGCKQKIIDLLPSIDVALNSIKEADNSVMQMQGKRQREIWHLLKIACTQSSTRSASSSVDGPVPSSVPALLSQTTQASVLQPLPFVEASRNALNFAHLLEENLSYLDSFSAVIHEARHDQNSSMMSLDWSWLD
;
A
#
# COMPACT_ATOMS: atom_id res chain seq x y z
N MET A 1 -33.70 45.63 13.33
CA MET A 1 -34.12 44.25 13.01
C MET A 1 -32.87 43.40 13.02
N VAL A 2 -32.70 42.61 14.08
CA VAL A 2 -31.52 41.75 14.27
C VAL A 2 -31.66 40.57 13.32
N GLY A 3 -30.84 40.56 12.26
CA GLY A 3 -30.77 39.45 11.33
C GLY A 3 -30.35 38.19 12.06
N SER A 4 -31.25 37.21 12.11
CA SER A 4 -30.97 35.86 12.54
C SER A 4 -29.83 35.29 11.69
N ARG A 5 -28.64 35.15 12.28
CA ARG A 5 -27.53 34.42 11.68
C ARG A 5 -28.01 33.00 11.38
N PHE A 6 -27.85 32.55 10.14
CA PHE A 6 -28.06 31.15 9.78
C PHE A 6 -27.13 30.28 10.63
N PRO A 7 -27.59 29.10 11.11
CA PRO A 7 -26.73 28.18 11.86
C PRO A 7 -25.54 27.79 10.98
N SER A 8 -24.36 28.16 11.43
CA SER A 8 -23.09 27.94 10.76
C SER A 8 -22.80 26.44 10.63
N VAL A 9 -23.14 25.88 9.48
CA VAL A 9 -22.50 24.66 8.99
C VAL A 9 -21.17 25.12 8.40
N LEU A 10 -20.05 24.72 9.02
CA LEU A 10 -18.67 25.08 8.62
C LEU A 10 -18.34 24.83 7.13
N TRP A 11 -19.17 24.04 6.44
CA TRP A 11 -19.12 23.81 4.99
C TRP A 11 -19.18 25.09 4.14
N LEU A 12 -19.89 26.11 4.62
CA LEU A 12 -20.37 27.21 3.79
C LEU A 12 -19.65 28.55 4.03
N SER A 13 -18.73 28.68 5.00
CA SER A 13 -18.16 30.00 5.33
C SER A 13 -17.50 30.68 4.12
N THR A 14 -16.63 29.98 3.40
CA THR A 14 -15.89 30.56 2.27
C THR A 14 -16.80 31.03 1.13
N ILE A 15 -17.85 30.25 0.83
CA ILE A 15 -18.82 30.60 -0.22
C ILE A 15 -19.78 31.68 0.29
N VAL A 16 -20.28 31.55 1.51
CA VAL A 16 -21.22 32.52 2.12
C VAL A 16 -20.57 33.87 2.28
N GLU A 17 -19.32 33.94 2.77
CA GLU A 17 -18.56 35.18 2.88
C GLU A 17 -18.36 35.87 1.52
N SER A 18 -18.36 35.10 0.43
CA SER A 18 -18.21 35.62 -0.93
C SER A 18 -19.55 35.94 -1.60
N VAL A 19 -20.61 35.16 -1.33
CA VAL A 19 -21.97 35.32 -1.90
C VAL A 19 -22.77 36.39 -1.17
N GLU A 20 -22.59 36.57 0.14
CA GLU A 20 -23.33 37.57 0.92
C GLU A 20 -23.09 39.01 0.40
N PRO A 21 -21.84 39.48 0.16
CA PRO A 21 -21.61 40.78 -0.44
C PRO A 21 -22.21 40.91 -1.85
N TRP A 22 -22.17 39.83 -2.64
CA TRP A 22 -22.80 39.81 -3.96
C TRP A 22 -24.32 39.96 -3.88
N LEU A 23 -24.97 39.25 -2.95
CA LEU A 23 -26.40 39.39 -2.69
C LEU A 23 -26.76 40.80 -2.19
N GLN A 24 -25.95 41.40 -1.33
CA GLN A 24 -26.16 42.79 -0.89
C GLN A 24 -26.19 43.76 -2.08
N MET A 25 -25.29 43.59 -3.05
CA MET A 25 -25.24 44.40 -4.27
C MET A 25 -26.47 44.20 -5.17
N MET A 26 -26.96 42.96 -5.26
CA MET A 26 -28.12 42.62 -6.09
C MET A 26 -29.46 42.99 -5.45
N LEU A 27 -29.54 42.91 -4.12
CA LEU A 27 -30.71 43.22 -3.30
C LEU A 27 -30.73 44.67 -2.81
N THR A 28 -29.79 45.50 -3.26
CA THR A 28 -29.79 46.95 -3.01
C THR A 28 -31.07 47.55 -3.58
N TRP A 29 -31.80 48.28 -2.74
CA TRP A 29 -33.08 48.88 -3.09
C TRP A 29 -32.95 49.92 -4.20
N ASP A 30 -31.97 50.81 -4.08
CA ASP A 30 -31.70 51.89 -5.03
C ASP A 30 -31.39 51.33 -6.44
N PRO A 31 -32.20 51.65 -7.47
CA PRO A 31 -32.02 51.14 -8.82
C PRO A 31 -30.72 51.60 -9.49
N GLN A 32 -30.14 52.75 -9.10
CA GLN A 32 -28.89 53.25 -9.69
C GLN A 32 -27.65 52.57 -9.08
N GLN A 33 -27.71 52.20 -7.80
CA GLN A 33 -26.63 51.55 -7.07
C GLN A 33 -26.69 50.02 -7.17
N ARG A 34 -27.86 49.46 -7.48
CA ARG A 34 -28.03 48.03 -7.68
C ARG A 34 -27.08 47.51 -8.76
N GLY A 35 -26.39 46.42 -8.46
CA GLY A 35 -25.38 45.85 -9.36
C GLY A 35 -23.99 46.49 -9.24
N GLY A 36 -23.80 47.46 -8.34
CA GLY A 36 -22.47 47.97 -7.95
C GLY A 36 -21.84 48.93 -8.95
N GLY A 37 -22.63 49.47 -9.89
CA GLY A 37 -22.17 50.37 -10.94
C GLY A 37 -21.46 49.66 -12.11
N VAL A 38 -21.09 50.45 -13.12
CA VAL A 38 -20.33 50.00 -14.29
C VAL A 38 -18.85 50.29 -14.05
N ASP A 39 -18.00 49.29 -14.27
CA ASP A 39 -16.55 49.48 -14.25
C ASP A 39 -16.11 50.29 -15.49
N PRO A 40 -15.45 51.44 -15.32
CA PRO A 40 -14.98 52.27 -16.43
C PRO A 40 -14.02 51.54 -17.38
N ASN A 41 -13.30 50.52 -16.91
CA ASN A 41 -12.26 49.84 -17.67
C ASN A 41 -12.80 48.71 -18.56
N THR A 42 -13.78 47.94 -18.07
CA THR A 42 -14.32 46.77 -18.78
C THR A 42 -15.70 47.01 -19.37
N ASN A 43 -16.32 48.15 -19.08
CA ASN A 43 -17.70 48.48 -19.46
C ASN A 43 -18.71 47.40 -19.04
N SER A 44 -18.42 46.67 -17.96
CA SER A 44 -19.27 45.61 -17.40
C SER A 44 -19.75 46.01 -16.01
N TYR A 45 -20.95 45.55 -15.64
CA TYR A 45 -21.45 45.76 -14.28
C TYR A 45 -20.64 44.94 -13.28
N ARG A 46 -20.31 45.55 -12.15
CA ARG A 46 -19.49 44.94 -11.10
C ARG A 46 -20.10 43.64 -10.57
N CYS A 47 -21.44 43.54 -10.53
CA CYS A 47 -22.12 42.31 -10.11
C CYS A 47 -21.80 41.09 -10.99
N PHE A 48 -21.58 41.26 -12.30
CA PHE A 48 -21.23 40.17 -13.20
C PHE A 48 -19.75 39.79 -13.06
N GLN A 49 -18.86 40.76 -12.85
CA GLN A 49 -17.45 40.49 -12.56
C GLN A 49 -17.30 39.67 -11.26
N VAL A 50 -18.01 40.07 -10.20
CA VAL A 50 -17.99 39.34 -8.92
C VAL A 50 -18.61 37.95 -9.10
N MET A 51 -19.69 37.81 -9.87
CA MET A 51 -20.27 36.50 -10.18
C MET A 51 -19.29 35.60 -10.93
N GLU A 52 -18.57 36.12 -11.92
CA GLU A 52 -17.56 35.37 -12.68
C GLU A 52 -16.39 34.95 -11.78
N GLN A 53 -15.93 35.83 -10.88
CA GLN A 53 -14.94 35.49 -9.87
C GLN A 53 -15.44 34.39 -8.93
N LEU A 54 -16.70 34.47 -8.46
CA LEU A 54 -17.31 33.44 -7.63
C LEU A 54 -17.35 32.10 -8.35
N LEU A 55 -17.86 32.07 -9.59
CA LEU A 55 -18.01 30.84 -10.36
C LEU A 55 -16.67 30.20 -10.77
N SER A 56 -15.60 30.98 -10.81
CA SER A 56 -14.25 30.50 -11.10
C SER A 56 -13.45 30.05 -9.87
N LEU A 57 -14.01 30.19 -8.66
CA LEU A 57 -13.36 29.70 -7.44
C LEU A 57 -13.18 28.18 -7.49
N LYS A 58 -11.93 27.75 -7.25
CA LYS A 58 -11.63 26.35 -6.96
C LYS A 58 -11.63 26.16 -5.45
N ILE A 59 -12.60 25.42 -4.93
CA ILE A 59 -12.73 25.14 -3.49
C ILE A 59 -12.46 23.66 -3.27
N VAL A 60 -11.58 23.35 -2.34
CA VAL A 60 -11.37 21.98 -1.85
C VAL A 60 -12.03 21.81 -0.50
N HIS A 61 -12.75 20.71 -0.34
CA HIS A 61 -13.34 20.29 0.92
C HIS A 61 -12.51 19.15 1.52
N ILE A 62 -12.05 19.35 2.76
CA ILE A 62 -11.24 18.40 3.51
C ILE A 62 -11.99 17.98 4.77
N LEU A 63 -12.39 16.72 4.84
CA LEU A 63 -12.96 16.13 6.05
C LEU A 63 -11.83 15.64 6.96
N ASN A 64 -11.65 16.32 8.08
CA ASN A 64 -10.76 15.90 9.14
C ASN A 64 -11.38 14.72 9.90
N MET A 65 -10.84 13.53 9.67
CA MET A 65 -11.32 12.29 10.28
C MET A 65 -11.04 12.23 11.78
N THR A 66 -10.16 13.08 12.33
CA THR A 66 -9.94 13.15 13.80
C THR A 66 -11.03 13.90 14.55
N SER A 67 -11.65 14.89 13.91
CA SER A 67 -12.62 15.79 14.55
C SER A 67 -14.01 15.74 13.93
N ALA A 68 -14.18 15.01 12.82
CA ALA A 68 -15.37 15.02 11.97
C ALA A 68 -15.76 16.43 11.44
N LYS A 69 -14.78 17.34 11.36
CA LYS A 69 -14.98 18.70 10.82
C LYS A 69 -14.58 18.78 9.37
N ILE A 70 -15.28 19.63 8.64
CA ILE A 70 -15.02 19.86 7.21
C ILE A 70 -14.45 21.26 7.04
N LEU A 71 -13.28 21.29 6.41
CA LEU A 71 -12.47 22.48 6.18
C LEU A 71 -12.54 22.80 4.69
N SER A 72 -12.91 24.03 4.36
CA SER A 72 -13.10 24.48 2.98
C SER A 72 -12.04 25.51 2.63
N TYR A 73 -11.14 25.17 1.69
CA TYR A 73 -10.07 26.06 1.27
C TYR A 73 -10.28 26.53 -0.17
N SER A 74 -10.26 27.84 -0.40
CA SER A 74 -10.08 28.36 -1.75
C SER A 74 -8.63 28.13 -2.19
N LEU A 75 -8.46 27.55 -3.37
CA LEU A 75 -7.17 27.25 -3.97
C LEU A 75 -6.75 28.39 -4.92
N LEU A 76 -5.47 28.76 -4.85
CA LEU A 76 -4.87 29.65 -5.85
C LEU A 76 -4.52 28.84 -7.12
N PRO A 77 -4.53 29.46 -8.32
CA PRO A 77 -4.32 28.75 -9.60
C PRO A 77 -3.04 27.91 -9.69
N GLU A 78 -1.98 28.27 -8.96
CA GLU A 78 -0.67 27.59 -8.95
C GLU A 78 -0.26 27.15 -7.53
N GLU A 79 -1.22 26.92 -6.64
CA GLU A 79 -0.91 26.53 -5.27
C GLU A 79 -0.32 25.11 -5.20
N SER A 80 0.82 24.96 -4.52
CA SER A 80 1.42 23.66 -4.27
C SER A 80 0.64 22.88 -3.19
N LEU A 81 0.68 21.54 -3.23
CA LEU A 81 0.09 20.73 -2.17
C LEU A 81 0.69 21.07 -0.80
N HIS A 82 1.99 21.34 -0.74
CA HIS A 82 2.68 21.72 0.49
C HIS A 82 2.09 23.01 1.11
N SER A 83 1.83 24.03 0.29
CA SER A 83 1.20 25.28 0.75
C SER A 83 -0.18 25.03 1.36
N LEU A 84 -0.99 24.16 0.72
CA LEU A 84 -2.27 23.74 1.27
C LEU A 84 -2.10 23.00 2.61
N GLN A 85 -1.13 22.09 2.71
CA GLN A 85 -0.84 21.34 3.94
C GLN A 85 -0.43 22.24 5.11
N VAL A 86 0.29 23.34 4.85
CA VAL A 86 0.62 24.36 5.88
C VAL A 86 -0.65 25.05 6.38
N ARG A 87 -1.61 25.37 5.50
CA ARG A 87 -2.91 25.92 5.92
C ARG A 87 -3.71 24.91 6.75
N ILE A 88 -3.70 23.64 6.34
CA ILE A 88 -4.33 22.55 7.11
C ILE A 88 -3.68 22.42 8.49
N GLU A 89 -2.36 22.52 8.60
CA GLU A 89 -1.64 22.45 9.87
C GLU A 89 -2.07 23.59 10.81
N SER A 90 -2.22 24.82 10.29
CA SER A 90 -2.71 25.97 11.04
C SER A 90 -4.12 25.72 11.64
N ASP A 91 -5.02 25.12 10.86
CA ASP A 91 -6.42 24.95 11.27
C ASP A 91 -6.68 23.68 12.10
N THR A 92 -5.82 22.65 11.95
CA THR A 92 -6.01 21.34 12.59
C THR A 92 -4.99 21.02 13.67
N GLY A 93 -3.82 21.65 13.66
CA GLY A 93 -2.68 21.29 14.50
C GLY A 93 -1.97 19.99 14.08
N ILE A 94 -2.41 19.33 12.99
CA ILE A 94 -1.78 18.09 12.52
C ILE A 94 -0.53 18.47 11.74
N SER A 95 0.63 18.06 12.25
CA SER A 95 1.92 18.42 11.64
C SER A 95 2.03 17.91 10.21
N LEU A 96 2.71 18.65 9.33
CA LEU A 96 2.89 18.29 7.90
C LEU A 96 3.24 16.81 7.64
N GLY A 97 4.20 16.25 8.38
CA GLY A 97 4.63 14.85 8.20
C GLY A 97 3.57 13.81 8.58
N ASN A 98 2.69 14.17 9.50
CA ASN A 98 1.61 13.33 10.02
C ASN A 98 0.29 13.51 9.25
N GLN A 99 0.20 14.46 8.32
CA GLN A 99 -0.97 14.59 7.46
C GLN A 99 -0.96 13.47 6.42
N GLU A 100 -2.02 12.66 6.42
CA GLU A 100 -2.34 11.71 5.38
C GLU A 100 -3.64 12.11 4.70
N LEU A 101 -3.54 12.60 3.47
CA LEU A 101 -4.67 13.04 2.66
C LEU A 101 -5.03 11.94 1.66
N LEU A 102 -6.21 11.36 1.83
CA LEU A 102 -6.74 10.29 0.98
C LEU A 102 -7.89 10.80 0.11
N LEU A 103 -7.93 10.33 -1.13
CA LEU A 103 -9.07 10.45 -2.03
C LEU A 103 -10.09 9.34 -1.77
N GLU A 104 -11.30 9.46 -2.30
CA GLU A 104 -12.38 8.44 -2.15
C GLU A 104 -11.94 7.01 -2.53
N MET A 105 -11.02 6.88 -3.50
CA MET A 105 -10.48 5.59 -3.96
C MET A 105 -9.29 5.07 -3.11
N GLY A 106 -9.06 5.68 -1.95
CA GLY A 106 -8.02 5.31 -0.98
C GLY A 106 -6.58 5.62 -1.43
N SER A 107 -6.41 6.41 -2.48
CA SER A 107 -5.10 6.85 -2.96
C SER A 107 -4.66 8.09 -2.20
N CYS A 108 -3.39 8.16 -1.82
CA CYS A 108 -2.80 9.39 -1.28
C CYS A 108 -2.62 10.44 -2.38
N LEU A 109 -2.71 11.72 -2.00
CA LEU A 109 -2.34 12.82 -2.88
C LEU A 109 -0.86 12.76 -3.28
N ASP A 110 -0.54 13.13 -4.52
CA ASP A 110 0.84 13.17 -5.02
C ASP A 110 1.49 14.48 -4.59
N PRO A 111 2.56 14.47 -3.77
CA PRO A 111 3.24 15.70 -3.33
C PRO A 111 3.86 16.51 -4.46
N ARG A 112 4.08 15.89 -5.63
CA ARG A 112 4.69 16.53 -6.80
C ARG A 112 3.67 17.26 -7.66
N LYS A 113 2.37 17.04 -7.43
CA LYS A 113 1.28 17.69 -8.17
C LYS A 113 0.76 18.91 -7.40
N PRO A 114 0.20 19.92 -8.08
CA PRO A 114 -0.42 21.06 -7.43
C PRO A 114 -1.62 20.66 -6.56
N ALA A 115 -2.06 21.57 -5.69
CA ALA A 115 -3.22 21.37 -4.82
C ALA A 115 -4.54 21.19 -5.62
N SER A 116 -4.59 21.68 -6.86
CA SER A 116 -5.73 21.51 -7.76
C SER A 116 -6.08 20.05 -8.05
N GLN A 117 -5.18 19.09 -7.79
CA GLN A 117 -5.50 17.65 -7.85
C GLN A 117 -6.62 17.22 -6.88
N CYS A 118 -6.90 18.04 -5.86
CA CYS A 118 -7.97 17.79 -4.89
C CYS A 118 -9.35 18.20 -5.40
N VAL A 119 -9.42 18.80 -6.59
CA VAL A 119 -10.65 19.29 -7.20
C VAL A 119 -10.84 18.56 -8.53
N ILE A 120 -12.05 18.11 -8.82
CA ILE A 120 -12.39 17.57 -10.13
C ILE A 120 -13.02 18.70 -10.95
N ASP A 121 -12.35 19.12 -12.02
CA ASP A 121 -12.92 20.08 -12.96
C ASP A 121 -14.09 19.42 -13.71
N GLY A 122 -15.34 19.79 -13.40
CA GLY A 122 -16.54 19.21 -14.02
C GLY A 122 -17.88 19.75 -13.47
N VAL A 123 -18.98 19.37 -14.12
CA VAL A 123 -20.37 19.87 -13.84
C VAL A 123 -20.98 19.27 -12.55
N LYS A 124 -20.32 18.31 -11.91
CA LYS A 124 -20.80 17.75 -10.64
C LYS A 124 -20.49 18.75 -9.53
N GLY A 125 -21.55 19.26 -8.91
CA GLY A 125 -21.56 20.42 -8.01
C GLY A 125 -20.47 20.44 -6.94
N TRP A 126 -20.23 21.63 -6.41
CA TRP A 126 -19.09 21.98 -5.55
C TRP A 126 -18.92 21.06 -4.31
N ASP A 127 -20.00 20.40 -3.87
CA ASP A 127 -20.02 19.48 -2.72
C ASP A 127 -19.72 18.00 -3.06
N SER A 128 -19.47 17.66 -4.32
CA SER A 128 -19.46 16.24 -4.75
C SER A 128 -18.16 15.50 -4.46
N TYR A 129 -17.06 16.21 -4.22
CA TYR A 129 -15.75 15.60 -4.04
C TYR A 129 -15.09 16.08 -2.76
N MET A 130 -14.56 15.13 -1.98
CA MET A 130 -13.98 15.42 -0.69
C MET A 130 -12.68 14.66 -0.49
N VAL A 131 -11.72 15.33 0.14
CA VAL A 131 -10.45 14.74 0.57
C VAL A 131 -10.56 14.40 2.06
N TYR A 132 -10.06 13.24 2.44
CA TYR A 132 -10.11 12.73 3.81
C TYR A 132 -8.75 12.90 4.47
N LEU A 133 -8.69 13.69 5.54
CA LEU A 133 -7.48 13.91 6.32
C LEU A 133 -7.42 12.96 7.50
N PHE A 134 -6.36 12.16 7.54
CA PHE A 134 -5.98 11.28 8.64
C PHE A 134 -4.70 11.78 9.31
N ASP A 135 -4.60 11.54 10.61
CA ASP A 135 -3.42 11.88 11.41
C ASP A 135 -2.62 10.60 11.68
N LYS A 136 -1.42 10.50 11.08
CA LYS A 136 -0.54 9.33 11.22
C LYS A 136 -0.02 9.16 12.65
N SER A 137 -0.03 10.21 13.47
CA SER A 137 0.41 10.13 14.86
C SER A 137 -0.60 9.44 15.77
N LYS A 138 -1.85 9.28 15.31
CA LYS A 138 -2.93 8.66 16.09
C LYS A 138 -3.15 7.22 15.69
N THR A 139 -3.26 6.36 16.71
CA THR A 139 -3.63 4.95 16.56
C THR A 139 -5.07 4.67 16.97
N THR A 140 -5.71 5.60 17.69
CA THR A 140 -7.09 5.50 18.17
C THR A 140 -7.80 6.85 18.05
N TYR A 141 -9.12 6.79 17.85
CA TYR A 141 -9.98 7.97 17.86
C TYR A 141 -10.87 7.96 19.10
N GLU A 142 -10.62 8.87 20.03
CA GLU A 142 -11.33 8.93 21.32
C GLU A 142 -12.44 10.00 21.38
N GLY A 143 -12.59 10.82 20.33
CA GLY A 143 -13.51 11.95 20.31
C GLY A 143 -13.02 13.13 21.18
N PRO A 144 -13.82 14.20 21.36
CA PRO A 144 -15.18 14.39 20.85
C PRO A 144 -15.23 14.74 19.37
N PHE A 145 -16.22 14.20 18.66
CA PHE A 145 -16.48 14.49 17.26
C PHE A 145 -17.43 15.67 17.14
N ALA A 146 -17.28 16.50 16.11
CA ALA A 146 -18.17 17.63 15.88
C ALA A 146 -19.61 17.14 15.62
N SER A 147 -20.57 17.71 16.36
CA SER A 147 -22.00 17.45 16.18
C SER A 147 -22.67 18.67 15.55
N ARG A 148 -23.70 18.44 14.73
CA ARG A 148 -24.55 19.53 14.23
C ARG A 148 -25.39 20.12 15.36
N THR A 149 -25.45 21.44 15.41
CA THR A 149 -26.34 22.17 16.32
C THR A 149 -27.72 22.34 15.71
N LEU A 150 -28.76 22.13 16.53
CA LEU A 150 -30.13 22.49 16.17
C LEU A 150 -30.29 24.01 16.10
N SER A 151 -31.14 24.51 15.19
CA SER A 151 -31.55 25.91 15.20
C SER A 151 -32.41 26.22 16.43
N ASP A 152 -32.48 27.50 16.84
CA ASP A 152 -33.31 27.90 17.98
C ASP A 152 -34.79 27.52 17.79
N SER A 153 -35.30 27.64 16.56
CA SER A 153 -36.67 27.28 16.19
C SER A 153 -36.94 25.78 16.37
N VAL A 154 -36.00 24.92 15.98
CA VAL A 154 -36.14 23.47 16.14
C VAL A 154 -35.93 23.07 17.61
N ASN A 155 -34.96 23.68 18.30
CA ASN A 155 -34.77 23.49 19.74
C ASN A 155 -36.03 23.83 20.55
N TYR A 156 -36.78 24.84 20.13
CA TYR A 156 -38.04 25.21 20.78
C TYR A 156 -39.06 24.06 20.78
N ILE A 157 -39.30 23.43 19.61
CA ILE A 157 -40.23 22.30 19.52
C ILE A 157 -39.68 21.01 20.15
N VAL A 158 -38.35 20.85 20.25
CA VAL A 158 -37.73 19.70 20.94
C VAL A 158 -37.92 19.80 22.46
N LYS A 159 -37.90 21.01 23.03
CA LYS A 159 -38.13 21.25 24.46
C LYS A 159 -39.58 21.01 24.88
N ASP A 160 -40.53 21.40 24.02
CA ASP A 160 -41.96 21.12 24.21
C ASP A 160 -42.57 20.61 22.90
N SER A 161 -42.63 19.29 22.76
CA SER A 161 -43.09 18.66 21.52
C SER A 161 -44.61 18.74 21.31
N LYS A 162 -45.36 18.94 22.40
CA LYS A 162 -46.84 18.93 22.40
C LYS A 162 -47.43 20.32 22.20
N ILE A 163 -46.58 21.35 22.15
CA ILE A 163 -47.02 22.72 21.90
C ILE A 163 -47.78 22.83 20.58
N GLN A 164 -48.98 23.41 20.65
CA GLN A 164 -49.81 23.66 19.48
C GLN A 164 -49.35 24.95 18.81
N LEU A 165 -48.84 24.84 17.59
CA LEU A 165 -48.37 26.00 16.81
C LEU A 165 -49.16 26.13 15.51
N PRO A 166 -49.30 27.38 14.99
CA PRO A 166 -49.90 27.60 13.68
C PRO A 166 -49.16 26.84 12.58
N VAL A 167 -49.91 26.18 11.69
CA VAL A 167 -49.32 25.37 10.61
C VAL A 167 -48.37 26.17 9.71
N PHE A 168 -48.63 27.46 9.48
CA PHE A 168 -47.74 28.32 8.69
C PHE A 168 -46.34 28.46 9.32
N GLN A 169 -46.28 28.56 10.67
CA GLN A 169 -45.02 28.66 11.41
C GLN A 169 -44.32 27.30 11.42
N LEU A 170 -45.09 26.22 11.64
CA LEU A 170 -44.57 24.85 11.60
C LEU A 170 -43.95 24.48 10.26
N ARG A 171 -44.45 25.01 9.13
CA ARG A 171 -43.84 24.75 7.82
C ARG A 171 -42.35 25.13 7.79
N LYS A 172 -41.97 26.26 8.38
CA LYS A 172 -40.56 26.66 8.45
C LYS A 172 -39.79 25.80 9.45
N ILE A 173 -40.34 25.61 10.65
CA ILE A 173 -39.66 24.83 11.71
C ILE A 173 -39.44 23.38 11.27
N TRP A 174 -40.44 22.74 10.67
CA TRP A 174 -40.34 21.37 10.16
C TRP A 174 -39.43 21.28 8.93
N ALA A 175 -39.34 22.33 8.10
CA ALA A 175 -38.34 22.36 7.03
C ALA A 175 -36.91 22.35 7.60
N GLU A 176 -36.64 23.16 8.63
CA GLU A 176 -35.35 23.18 9.33
C GLU A 176 -35.06 21.84 10.02
N ALA A 177 -36.07 21.21 10.63
CA ALA A 177 -35.95 19.89 11.25
C ALA A 177 -35.64 18.79 10.22
N VAL A 178 -36.33 18.76 9.09
CA VAL A 178 -36.05 17.81 7.99
C VAL A 178 -34.64 18.04 7.44
N HIS A 179 -34.24 19.28 7.22
CA HIS A 179 -32.89 19.61 6.77
C HIS A 179 -31.82 19.15 7.78
N TYR A 180 -32.09 19.30 9.08
CA TYR A 180 -31.22 18.79 10.12
C TYR A 180 -31.07 17.27 10.03
N VAL A 181 -32.17 16.52 9.91
CA VAL A 181 -32.16 15.05 9.77
C VAL A 181 -31.36 14.61 8.53
N ILE A 182 -31.62 15.23 7.37
CA ILE A 182 -30.86 14.99 6.13
C ILE A 182 -29.37 15.25 6.39
N GLY A 183 -29.04 16.38 7.03
CA GLY A 183 -27.67 16.76 7.35
C GLY A 183 -26.93 15.74 8.21
N LEU A 184 -27.58 15.14 9.22
CA LEU A 184 -26.95 14.08 10.04
C LEU A 184 -26.66 12.83 9.21
N LYS A 185 -27.57 12.44 8.32
CA LYS A 185 -27.40 11.30 7.41
C LYS A 185 -26.26 11.55 6.42
N ASP A 186 -26.19 12.74 5.84
CA ASP A 186 -25.14 13.10 4.89
C ASP A 186 -23.77 13.16 5.56
N ASP A 187 -23.68 13.71 6.78
CA ASP A 187 -22.44 13.70 7.56
C ASP A 187 -21.95 12.29 7.85
N TYR A 188 -22.87 11.39 8.23
CA TYR A 188 -22.53 9.99 8.38
C TYR A 188 -22.05 9.36 7.07
N SER A 189 -22.75 9.60 5.97
CA SER A 189 -22.39 9.06 4.64
C SER A 189 -20.97 9.49 4.24
N ARG A 190 -20.63 10.74 4.49
CA ARG A 190 -19.29 11.33 4.28
C ARG A 190 -18.22 10.68 5.14
N LEU A 191 -18.47 10.51 6.45
CA LEU A 191 -17.55 9.82 7.35
C LEU A 191 -17.34 8.35 6.96
N PHE A 192 -18.41 7.68 6.52
CA PHE A 192 -18.35 6.33 6.02
C PHE A 192 -17.50 6.21 4.75
N GLN A 193 -17.63 7.15 3.81
CA GLN A 193 -16.75 7.22 2.64
C GLN A 193 -15.28 7.41 3.05
N GLY A 194 -15.00 8.21 4.09
CA GLY A 194 -13.65 8.34 4.65
C GLY A 194 -13.10 7.03 5.21
N GLN A 195 -13.89 6.30 5.99
CA GLN A 195 -13.52 4.95 6.45
C GLN A 195 -13.25 4.00 5.27
N ARG A 196 -14.09 4.02 4.23
CA ARG A 196 -13.88 3.22 3.02
C ARG A 196 -12.59 3.60 2.30
N ALA A 197 -12.27 4.89 2.19
CA ALA A 197 -11.00 5.36 1.64
C ALA A 197 -9.81 4.83 2.46
N ALA A 198 -9.89 4.86 3.79
CA ALA A 198 -8.87 4.29 4.67
C ALA A 198 -8.71 2.77 4.48
N MET A 199 -9.82 2.03 4.34
CA MET A 199 -9.78 0.59 4.03
C MET A 199 -9.10 0.33 2.68
N LEU A 200 -9.46 1.07 1.64
CA LEU A 200 -8.83 0.94 0.32
C LEU A 200 -7.33 1.25 0.36
N SER A 201 -6.93 2.27 1.13
CA SER A 201 -5.51 2.58 1.38
C SER A 201 -4.82 1.39 2.07
N LEU A 202 -5.39 0.87 3.15
CA LEU A 202 -4.86 -0.29 3.89
C LEU A 202 -4.69 -1.52 2.98
N LEU A 203 -5.65 -1.81 2.11
CA LEU A 203 -5.56 -2.93 1.17
C LEU A 203 -4.39 -2.75 0.19
N ARG A 204 -4.10 -1.52 -0.28
CA ARG A 204 -2.91 -1.26 -1.11
C ARG A 204 -1.61 -1.52 -0.35
N TYR A 205 -1.54 -1.10 0.92
CA TYR A 205 -0.40 -1.41 1.79
C TYR A 205 -0.25 -2.93 1.98
N ASN A 206 -1.35 -3.65 2.19
CA ASN A 206 -1.36 -5.11 2.36
C ASN A 206 -0.88 -5.83 1.09
N THR A 207 -1.29 -5.36 -0.10
CA THR A 207 -0.77 -5.88 -1.38
C THR A 207 0.75 -5.66 -1.49
N ASN A 208 1.26 -4.48 -1.12
CA ASN A 208 2.70 -4.23 -1.13
C ASN A 208 3.45 -5.15 -0.15
N LEU A 209 2.93 -5.31 1.06
CA LEU A 209 3.48 -6.20 2.08
C LEU A 209 3.53 -7.64 1.56
N THR A 210 2.45 -8.13 0.97
CA THR A 210 2.34 -9.49 0.42
C THR A 210 3.33 -9.71 -0.72
N ASN A 211 3.51 -8.73 -1.61
CA ASN A 211 4.50 -8.80 -2.68
C ASN A 211 5.94 -8.90 -2.12
N ARG A 212 6.28 -8.08 -1.11
CA ARG A 212 7.59 -8.15 -0.46
C ARG A 212 7.81 -9.46 0.30
N LYS A 213 6.77 -9.96 0.98
CA LYS A 213 6.77 -11.27 1.64
C LYS A 213 7.09 -12.40 0.66
N ASN A 214 6.43 -12.42 -0.50
CA ASN A 214 6.65 -13.44 -1.52
C ASN A 214 8.09 -13.40 -2.07
N ASN A 215 8.65 -12.20 -2.27
CA ASN A 215 10.05 -12.03 -2.66
C ASN A 215 11.01 -12.57 -1.57
N MET A 216 10.72 -12.30 -0.31
CA MET A 216 11.50 -12.81 0.84
C MET A 216 11.45 -14.33 0.93
N ILE A 217 10.27 -14.94 0.77
CA ILE A 217 10.11 -16.40 0.74
C ILE A 217 10.91 -17.01 -0.41
N SER A 218 10.82 -16.46 -1.62
CA SER A 218 11.57 -16.95 -2.77
C SER A 218 13.08 -16.86 -2.55
N ALA A 219 13.59 -15.74 -2.02
CA ALA A 219 15.00 -15.57 -1.72
C ALA A 219 15.49 -16.56 -0.63
N SER A 220 14.70 -16.75 0.44
CA SER A 220 14.99 -17.74 1.49
C SER A 220 15.06 -19.16 0.92
N GLN A 221 14.12 -19.55 0.06
CA GLN A 221 14.11 -20.87 -0.57
C GLN A 221 15.34 -21.10 -1.47
N GLN A 222 15.75 -20.08 -2.24
CA GLN A 222 16.96 -20.15 -3.05
C GLN A 222 18.22 -20.34 -2.18
N LEU A 223 18.32 -19.59 -1.08
CA LEU A 223 19.42 -19.73 -0.13
C LEU A 223 19.45 -21.14 0.48
N LYS A 224 18.30 -21.66 0.92
CA LYS A 224 18.18 -23.03 1.46
C LYS A 224 18.65 -24.09 0.45
N ALA A 225 18.26 -23.96 -0.82
CA ALA A 225 18.69 -24.87 -1.87
C ALA A 225 20.22 -24.83 -2.10
N LYS A 226 20.80 -23.63 -2.18
CA LYS A 226 22.25 -23.46 -2.32
C LYS A 226 23.02 -23.96 -1.10
N LEU A 227 22.49 -23.74 0.11
CA LEU A 227 23.07 -24.25 1.34
C LEU A 227 23.08 -25.77 1.37
N ASN A 228 21.96 -26.41 1.03
CA ASN A 228 21.88 -27.87 0.96
C ASN A 228 22.92 -28.43 -0.02
N PHE A 229 23.02 -27.85 -1.22
CA PHE A 229 24.05 -28.23 -2.19
C PHE A 229 25.47 -28.00 -1.64
N PHE A 230 25.74 -26.84 -1.04
CA PHE A 230 27.05 -26.51 -0.48
C PHE A 230 27.44 -27.47 0.65
N GLN A 231 26.52 -27.76 1.58
CA GLN A 231 26.70 -28.65 2.73
C GLN A 231 27.04 -30.07 2.27
N GLN A 232 26.30 -30.62 1.30
CA GLN A 232 26.65 -31.93 0.72
C GLN A 232 28.04 -31.89 0.08
N SER A 233 28.36 -30.82 -0.64
CA SER A 233 29.62 -30.72 -1.36
C SER A 233 30.83 -30.52 -0.45
N ILE A 234 30.75 -29.69 0.60
CA ILE A 234 31.84 -29.52 1.58
C ILE A 234 32.03 -30.79 2.41
N HIS A 235 30.95 -31.49 2.76
CA HIS A 235 31.02 -32.74 3.51
C HIS A 235 31.76 -33.83 2.73
N LEU A 236 31.42 -34.00 1.44
CA LEU A 236 32.11 -34.92 0.55
C LEU A 236 33.60 -34.58 0.45
N ASP A 237 33.94 -33.30 0.26
CA ASP A 237 35.32 -32.86 0.14
C ASP A 237 36.11 -33.12 1.45
N LEU A 238 35.50 -32.88 2.61
CA LEU A 238 36.11 -33.16 3.92
C LEU A 238 36.32 -34.67 4.16
N GLU A 239 35.35 -35.51 3.81
CA GLU A 239 35.42 -36.97 3.92
C GLU A 239 36.56 -37.51 3.03
N ARG A 240 36.56 -37.16 1.74
CA ARG A 240 37.60 -37.60 0.80
C ARG A 240 38.98 -37.06 1.14
N TYR A 241 39.05 -35.84 1.66
CA TYR A 241 40.30 -35.28 2.13
C TYR A 241 40.87 -36.04 3.32
N SER A 242 40.02 -36.47 4.25
CA SER A 242 40.40 -37.30 5.41
C SER A 242 40.94 -38.66 4.96
N ASP A 243 40.28 -39.31 4.00
CA ASP A 243 40.71 -40.62 3.45
C ASP A 243 42.13 -40.57 2.87
N GLN A 244 42.45 -39.51 2.12
CA GLN A 244 43.76 -39.38 1.45
C GLN A 244 44.86 -38.78 2.33
N MET A 245 44.55 -38.29 3.54
CA MET A 245 45.48 -37.48 4.34
C MET A 245 46.76 -38.23 4.76
N THR A 246 46.71 -39.57 4.86
CA THR A 246 47.84 -40.42 5.28
C THR A 246 48.82 -40.76 4.15
N TYR A 247 48.36 -40.79 2.90
CA TYR A 247 49.17 -41.22 1.74
C TYR A 247 49.25 -40.18 0.61
N GLY A 248 48.47 -39.10 0.69
CA GLY A 248 48.35 -38.04 -0.31
C GLY A 248 48.89 -36.69 0.18
N ILE A 249 48.24 -35.59 -0.24
CA ILE A 249 48.65 -34.22 0.11
C ILE A 249 47.93 -33.78 1.38
N SER A 250 48.70 -33.49 2.43
CA SER A 250 48.20 -32.95 3.69
C SER A 250 48.48 -31.45 3.83
N SER A 251 47.53 -30.72 4.42
CA SER A 251 47.48 -29.27 4.59
C SER A 251 46.46 -28.93 5.69
N GLU A 252 46.96 -28.82 6.92
CA GLU A 252 46.14 -28.50 8.10
C GLU A 252 45.44 -27.14 7.97
N LYS A 253 46.10 -26.17 7.34
CA LYS A 253 45.53 -24.84 7.09
C LYS A 253 44.29 -24.90 6.20
N MET A 254 44.29 -25.75 5.19
CA MET A 254 43.15 -25.94 4.29
C MET A 254 42.01 -26.66 4.99
N LEU A 255 42.33 -27.74 5.72
CA LEU A 255 41.34 -28.49 6.49
C LEU A 255 40.62 -27.59 7.52
N LYS A 256 41.37 -26.74 8.22
CA LYS A 256 40.79 -25.75 9.13
C LYS A 256 39.88 -24.76 8.39
N ALA A 257 40.35 -24.18 7.27
CA ALA A 257 39.55 -23.25 6.49
C ALA A 257 38.26 -23.87 5.94
N TRP A 258 38.27 -25.15 5.59
CA TRP A 258 37.08 -25.88 5.11
C TRP A 258 36.08 -26.16 6.23
N LYS A 259 36.57 -26.53 7.43
CA LYS A 259 35.73 -26.62 8.63
C LYS A 259 35.12 -25.26 9.01
N ASP A 260 35.88 -24.18 8.92
CA ASP A 260 35.37 -22.82 9.15
C ASP A 260 34.28 -22.45 8.12
N MET A 261 34.40 -22.92 6.86
CA MET A 261 33.36 -22.72 5.85
C MET A 261 32.09 -23.54 6.14
N GLU A 262 32.23 -24.77 6.64
CA GLU A 262 31.10 -25.62 7.07
C GLU A 262 30.34 -24.96 8.23
N GLU A 263 31.03 -24.49 9.27
CA GLU A 263 30.43 -23.76 10.39
C GLU A 263 29.73 -22.47 9.91
N LYS A 264 30.37 -21.72 9.02
CA LYS A 264 29.77 -20.50 8.45
C LYS A 264 28.52 -20.81 7.63
N ALA A 265 28.43 -21.96 6.97
CA ALA A 265 27.21 -22.39 6.28
C ALA A 265 26.06 -22.66 7.27
N SER A 266 26.33 -23.26 8.44
CA SER A 266 25.33 -23.43 9.51
C SER A 266 24.81 -22.09 10.06
N LEU A 267 25.64 -21.05 10.10
CA LEU A 267 25.18 -19.69 10.45
C LEU A 267 24.26 -19.10 9.37
N CYS A 268 24.61 -19.30 8.09
CA CYS A 268 23.78 -18.86 6.96
C CYS A 268 22.42 -19.58 6.92
N GLU A 269 22.36 -20.83 7.39
CA GLU A 269 21.11 -21.59 7.50
C GLU A 269 20.11 -20.94 8.47
N LYS A 270 20.59 -20.42 9.60
CA LYS A 270 19.75 -19.65 10.54
C LYS A 270 19.19 -18.38 9.90
N VAL A 271 19.96 -17.72 9.04
CA VAL A 271 19.51 -16.53 8.30
C VAL A 271 18.40 -16.86 7.30
N ALA A 272 18.40 -18.08 6.76
CA ALA A 272 17.35 -18.53 5.85
C ALA A 272 16.03 -18.85 6.57
N ASP A 273 16.02 -18.92 7.90
CA ASP A 273 14.80 -19.14 8.68
C ASP A 273 14.03 -17.83 8.88
N ILE A 274 12.94 -17.70 8.11
CA ILE A 274 12.03 -16.55 8.12
C ILE A 274 10.67 -16.87 8.73
N GLY A 275 10.51 -18.05 9.34
CA GLY A 275 9.20 -18.59 9.75
C GLY A 275 8.42 -17.64 10.66
N SER A 276 9.07 -17.09 11.69
CA SER A 276 8.43 -16.16 12.62
C SER A 276 7.91 -14.88 11.95
N LEU A 277 8.58 -14.40 10.91
CA LEU A 277 8.19 -13.19 10.19
C LEU A 277 7.04 -13.48 9.22
N ASP A 278 7.06 -14.63 8.53
CA ASP A 278 5.94 -15.07 7.68
C ASP A 278 4.67 -15.29 8.51
N GLU A 279 4.77 -15.93 9.68
CA GLU A 279 3.64 -16.13 10.60
C GLU A 279 3.02 -14.78 11.04
N GLN A 280 3.85 -13.80 11.41
CA GLN A 280 3.38 -12.46 11.79
C GLN A 280 2.65 -11.76 10.63
N ILE A 281 3.21 -11.84 9.42
CA ILE A 281 2.59 -11.23 8.22
C ILE A 281 1.27 -11.94 7.88
N MET A 282 1.20 -13.27 8.02
CA MET A 282 -0.02 -14.05 7.77
C MET A 282 -1.11 -13.79 8.81
N ALA A 283 -0.74 -13.64 10.08
CA ALA A 283 -1.67 -13.25 11.14
C ALA A 283 -2.27 -11.86 10.86
N LEU A 284 -1.43 -10.89 10.49
CA LEU A 284 -1.88 -9.56 10.11
C LEU A 284 -2.76 -9.57 8.84
N HIS A 285 -2.40 -10.37 7.84
CA HIS A 285 -3.21 -10.51 6.62
C HIS A 285 -4.62 -11.05 6.96
N THR A 286 -4.71 -12.05 7.84
CA THR A 286 -5.98 -12.59 8.32
C THR A 286 -6.81 -11.53 9.04
N GLU A 287 -6.19 -10.76 9.93
CA GLU A 287 -6.84 -9.64 10.64
C GLU A 287 -7.43 -8.61 9.65
N ILE A 288 -6.68 -8.25 8.60
CA ILE A 288 -7.14 -7.31 7.55
C ILE A 288 -8.33 -7.87 6.76
N VAL A 289 -8.28 -9.14 6.38
CA VAL A 289 -9.38 -9.79 5.63
C VAL A 289 -10.66 -9.88 6.48
N GLU A 290 -10.54 -10.16 7.77
CA GLU A 290 -11.68 -10.13 8.69
C GLU A 290 -12.28 -8.72 8.83
N LEU A 291 -11.44 -7.69 8.91
CA LEU A 291 -11.89 -6.30 8.94
C LEU A 291 -12.62 -5.89 7.66
N GLN A 292 -12.20 -6.39 6.50
CA GLN A 292 -12.89 -6.16 5.23
C GLN A 292 -14.28 -6.81 5.19
N ARG A 293 -14.45 -7.98 5.81
CA ARG A 293 -15.73 -8.71 5.85
C ARG A 293 -16.76 -8.13 6.81
N SER A 294 -16.45 -7.11 7.60
CA SER A 294 -17.39 -6.55 8.57
C SER A 294 -18.61 -5.90 7.88
N LEU A 295 -19.74 -6.62 7.87
CA LEU A 295 -21.01 -6.23 7.20
C LEU A 295 -21.83 -5.17 7.96
N HIS A 296 -21.43 -4.80 9.18
CA HIS A 296 -22.26 -4.06 10.13
C HIS A 296 -22.56 -2.62 9.70
N VAL A 297 -21.74 -2.03 8.83
CA VAL A 297 -21.83 -0.60 8.51
C VAL A 297 -22.88 -0.31 7.41
N ARG A 298 -23.13 -1.24 6.48
CA ARG A 298 -24.16 -1.07 5.43
C ARG A 298 -25.58 -1.05 6.00
N ARG A 299 -25.92 -2.00 6.88
CA ARG A 299 -27.27 -2.12 7.46
C ARG A 299 -27.72 -0.89 8.26
N GLN A 300 -26.77 -0.08 8.73
CA GLN A 300 -27.03 1.09 9.56
C GLN A 300 -27.27 2.35 8.75
N ASN A 301 -26.71 2.44 7.54
CA ASN A 301 -27.05 3.48 6.58
C ASN A 301 -28.56 3.42 6.23
N ASP A 302 -29.09 2.22 6.05
CA ASP A 302 -30.51 1.98 5.73
C ASP A 302 -31.46 2.53 6.82
N VAL A 303 -31.06 2.48 8.09
CA VAL A 303 -31.86 3.00 9.21
C VAL A 303 -31.93 4.53 9.16
N MET A 304 -30.80 5.19 8.91
CA MET A 304 -30.75 6.64 8.79
C MET A 304 -31.52 7.14 7.55
N GLU A 305 -31.42 6.44 6.42
CA GLU A 305 -32.20 6.71 5.20
C GLU A 305 -33.70 6.56 5.43
N ASN A 306 -34.12 5.57 6.21
CA ASN A 306 -35.53 5.41 6.59
C ASN A 306 -36.03 6.59 7.44
N LEU A 307 -35.25 7.02 8.44
CA LEU A 307 -35.59 8.18 9.28
C LEU A 307 -35.67 9.47 8.47
N GLU A 308 -34.76 9.67 7.52
CA GLU A 308 -34.80 10.77 6.55
C GLU A 308 -36.12 10.76 5.75
N GLN A 309 -36.43 9.62 5.12
CA GLN A 309 -37.61 9.48 4.28
C GLN A 309 -38.90 9.75 5.07
N ARG A 310 -38.99 9.25 6.30
CA ARG A 310 -40.12 9.51 7.21
C ARG A 310 -40.24 10.99 7.57
N ALA A 311 -39.13 11.69 7.81
CA ALA A 311 -39.15 13.12 8.08
C ALA A 311 -39.69 13.92 6.87
N ILE A 312 -39.23 13.56 5.67
CA ILE A 312 -39.68 14.16 4.41
C ILE A 312 -41.18 13.93 4.20
N GLU A 313 -41.66 12.71 4.45
CA GLU A 313 -43.08 12.36 4.31
C GLU A 313 -43.97 13.14 5.29
N LEU A 314 -43.58 13.25 6.56
CA LEU A 314 -44.30 14.06 7.54
C LEU A 314 -44.39 15.53 7.11
N TYR A 315 -43.29 16.08 6.60
CA TYR A 315 -43.29 17.46 6.12
C TYR A 315 -44.16 17.65 4.87
N LYS A 316 -44.17 16.68 3.95
CA LYS A 316 -45.10 16.68 2.80
C LYS A 316 -46.56 16.67 3.27
N GLN A 317 -46.90 15.84 4.26
CA GLN A 317 -48.23 15.79 4.86
C GLN A 317 -48.63 17.12 5.51
N LEU A 318 -47.70 17.78 6.20
CA LEU A 318 -47.96 19.11 6.79
C LEU A 318 -48.28 20.17 5.70
N LYS A 319 -47.60 20.11 4.55
CA LYS A 319 -47.85 21.03 3.43
C LYS A 319 -49.21 20.79 2.76
N SER A 320 -49.63 19.54 2.63
CA SER A 320 -50.87 19.15 1.96
C SER A 320 -52.12 19.23 2.83
N ARG A 321 -52.02 19.68 4.10
CA ARG A 321 -53.18 19.77 5.00
C ARG A 321 -54.22 20.80 4.51
N PRO A 322 -55.52 20.48 4.63
CA PRO A 322 -56.59 21.42 4.30
C PRO A 322 -56.63 22.63 5.24
N PRO A 323 -57.21 23.76 4.81
CA PRO A 323 -57.20 25.03 5.55
C PRO A 323 -57.86 24.99 6.94
N ASP A 324 -58.70 23.98 7.20
CA ASP A 324 -59.45 23.85 8.46
C ASP A 324 -58.57 23.45 9.66
N HIS A 325 -57.36 22.94 9.42
CA HIS A 325 -56.39 22.60 10.47
C HIS A 325 -55.39 23.73 10.68
N VAL A 326 -55.77 24.71 11.51
CA VAL A 326 -54.94 25.90 11.76
C VAL A 326 -53.74 25.61 12.67
N TYR A 327 -53.85 24.62 13.57
CA TYR A 327 -52.83 24.29 14.58
C TYR A 327 -52.44 22.80 14.54
N SER A 328 -51.22 22.50 14.97
CA SER A 328 -50.70 21.13 15.15
C SER A 328 -49.59 21.11 16.20
N ASP A 329 -49.34 19.95 16.81
CA ASP A 329 -48.10 19.72 17.55
C ASP A 329 -46.99 19.16 16.65
N SER A 330 -45.79 19.00 17.23
CA SER A 330 -44.59 18.49 16.58
C SER A 330 -44.10 17.16 17.16
N THR A 331 -44.95 16.43 17.89
CA THR A 331 -44.54 15.22 18.64
C THR A 331 -43.87 14.19 17.75
N GLU A 332 -44.48 13.91 16.59
CA GLU A 332 -43.97 12.89 15.66
C GLU A 332 -42.69 13.34 14.94
N MET A 333 -42.57 14.62 14.59
CA MET A 333 -41.34 15.18 14.02
C MET A 333 -40.20 15.15 15.04
N VAL A 334 -40.46 15.55 16.29
CA VAL A 334 -39.48 15.49 17.39
C VAL A 334 -39.06 14.05 17.67
N ARG A 335 -39.99 13.08 17.60
CA ARG A 335 -39.67 11.65 17.72
C ARG A 335 -38.64 11.21 16.66
N ILE A 336 -38.78 11.66 15.41
CA ILE A 336 -37.79 11.38 14.36
C ILE A 336 -36.45 12.04 14.68
N ILE A 337 -36.42 13.33 15.05
CA ILE A 337 -35.17 14.04 15.39
C ILE A 337 -34.40 13.26 16.48
N VAL A 338 -35.07 12.90 17.57
CA VAL A 338 -34.46 12.16 18.69
C VAL A 338 -33.92 10.81 18.23
N GLN A 339 -34.68 10.07 17.42
CA GLN A 339 -34.23 8.78 16.88
C GLN A 339 -33.01 8.93 15.96
N THR A 340 -32.97 9.96 15.11
CA THR A 340 -31.83 10.21 14.23
C THR A 340 -30.56 10.56 15.01
N VAL A 341 -30.66 11.42 16.04
CA VAL A 341 -29.52 11.77 16.90
C VAL A 341 -29.00 10.53 17.64
N GLN A 342 -29.88 9.72 18.23
CA GLN A 342 -29.50 8.49 18.92
C GLN A 342 -28.84 7.46 17.97
N SER A 343 -29.40 7.31 16.77
CA SER A 343 -28.83 6.43 15.73
C SER A 343 -27.44 6.92 15.34
N GLN A 344 -27.27 8.22 15.09
CA GLN A 344 -25.98 8.80 14.72
C GLN A 344 -24.93 8.58 15.81
N ASP A 345 -25.23 8.85 17.08
CA ASP A 345 -24.28 8.66 18.19
C ASP A 345 -23.76 7.21 18.28
N TRP A 346 -24.66 6.25 18.09
CA TRP A 346 -24.31 4.82 18.10
C TRP A 346 -23.46 4.47 16.88
N VAL A 347 -23.85 4.90 15.69
CA VAL A 347 -23.16 4.58 14.43
C VAL A 347 -21.78 5.23 14.38
N LEU A 348 -21.63 6.48 14.84
CA LEU A 348 -20.35 7.18 14.88
C LEU A 348 -19.33 6.46 15.78
N LYS A 349 -19.74 6.02 16.98
CA LYS A 349 -18.87 5.26 17.88
C LYS A 349 -18.36 3.99 17.21
N GLU A 350 -19.24 3.27 16.52
CA GLU A 350 -18.89 2.04 15.83
C GLU A 350 -17.96 2.28 14.64
N LEU A 351 -18.22 3.34 13.85
CA LEU A 351 -17.36 3.77 12.75
C LEU A 351 -15.93 4.07 13.23
N PHE A 352 -15.78 4.86 14.28
CA PHE A 352 -14.47 5.24 14.80
C PHE A 352 -13.73 4.09 15.48
N ARG A 353 -14.46 3.16 16.11
CA ARG A 353 -13.90 1.90 16.59
C ARG A 353 -13.32 1.08 15.46
N HIS A 354 -14.05 0.94 14.35
CA HIS A 354 -13.56 0.22 13.18
C HIS A 354 -12.36 0.94 12.54
N LEU A 355 -12.44 2.26 12.38
CA LEU A 355 -11.36 3.06 11.83
C LEU A 355 -10.06 2.97 12.67
N SER A 356 -10.17 2.92 14.00
CA SER A 356 -9.02 2.71 14.89
C SER A 356 -8.35 1.35 14.64
N LYS A 357 -9.13 0.29 14.37
CA LYS A 357 -8.56 -1.01 13.97
C LYS A 357 -7.84 -0.93 12.63
N LEU A 358 -8.39 -0.21 11.64
CA LEU A 358 -7.75 -0.01 10.33
C LEU A 358 -6.39 0.69 10.46
N LEU A 359 -6.32 1.75 11.26
CA LEU A 359 -5.07 2.44 11.55
C LEU A 359 -4.07 1.52 12.27
N GLY A 360 -4.53 0.73 13.25
CA GLY A 360 -3.70 -0.25 13.93
C GLY A 360 -3.09 -1.27 12.96
N CYS A 361 -3.89 -1.84 12.06
CA CYS A 361 -3.37 -2.73 11.01
C CYS A 361 -2.37 -2.01 10.11
N LYS A 362 -2.65 -0.77 9.70
CA LYS A 362 -1.74 0.00 8.86
C LYS A 362 -0.39 0.23 9.53
N GLN A 363 -0.39 0.59 10.82
CA GLN A 363 0.84 0.77 11.59
C GLN A 363 1.64 -0.53 11.67
N LYS A 364 0.98 -1.66 11.95
CA LYS A 364 1.63 -2.99 11.93
C LYS A 364 2.29 -3.29 10.58
N ILE A 365 1.67 -2.93 9.45
CA ILE A 365 2.30 -3.08 8.12
C ILE A 365 3.57 -2.21 8.03
N ILE A 366 3.47 -0.94 8.43
CA ILE A 366 4.60 0.01 8.38
C ILE A 366 5.77 -0.51 9.24
N ASP A 367 5.50 -1.10 10.40
CA ASP A 367 6.52 -1.64 11.30
C ASP A 367 7.16 -2.95 10.78
N LEU A 368 6.39 -3.77 10.06
CA LEU A 368 6.89 -5.03 9.47
C LEU A 368 7.74 -4.81 8.21
N LEU A 369 7.48 -3.76 7.43
CA LEU A 369 8.20 -3.50 6.17
C LEU A 369 9.73 -3.43 6.34
N PRO A 370 10.30 -2.66 7.29
CA PRO A 370 11.74 -2.64 7.55
C PRO A 370 12.30 -4.01 7.94
N SER A 371 11.54 -4.81 8.69
CA SER A 371 11.97 -6.14 9.12
C SER A 371 12.12 -7.10 7.93
N ILE A 372 11.23 -7.00 6.94
CA ILE A 372 11.35 -7.74 5.67
C ILE A 372 12.59 -7.29 4.89
N ASP A 373 12.85 -5.99 4.82
CA ASP A 373 14.02 -5.46 4.09
C ASP A 373 15.35 -5.89 4.75
N VAL A 374 15.42 -5.93 6.08
CA VAL A 374 16.57 -6.48 6.82
C VAL A 374 16.76 -7.97 6.53
N ALA A 375 15.68 -8.75 6.55
CA ALA A 375 15.74 -10.18 6.24
C ALA A 375 16.22 -10.44 4.80
N LEU A 376 15.68 -9.71 3.82
CA LEU A 376 16.10 -9.79 2.42
C LEU A 376 17.58 -9.46 2.22
N ASN A 377 18.09 -8.41 2.87
CA ASN A 377 19.50 -8.05 2.81
C ASN A 377 20.38 -9.13 3.44
N SER A 378 19.99 -9.66 4.60
CA SER A 378 20.71 -10.72 5.30
C SER A 378 20.77 -12.01 4.47
N ILE A 379 19.65 -12.40 3.85
CA ILE A 379 19.57 -13.55 2.94
C ILE A 379 20.51 -13.34 1.75
N LYS A 380 20.52 -12.15 1.16
CA LYS A 380 21.39 -11.82 0.03
C LYS A 380 22.88 -11.88 0.40
N GLU A 381 23.26 -11.42 1.58
CA GLU A 381 24.64 -11.52 2.08
C GLU A 381 25.06 -12.97 2.33
N ALA A 382 24.18 -13.77 2.95
CA ALA A 382 24.39 -15.19 3.15
C ALA A 382 24.53 -15.94 1.82
N ASP A 383 23.67 -15.64 0.84
CA ASP A 383 23.73 -16.19 -0.52
C ASP A 383 25.09 -15.94 -1.19
N ASN A 384 25.53 -14.68 -1.17
CA ASN A 384 26.84 -14.30 -1.70
C ASN A 384 27.99 -15.01 -0.97
N SER A 385 27.91 -15.14 0.36
CA SER A 385 28.91 -15.86 1.14
C SER A 385 29.00 -17.33 0.75
N VAL A 386 27.86 -18.02 0.60
CA VAL A 386 27.82 -19.43 0.17
C VAL A 386 28.45 -19.59 -1.22
N MET A 387 28.11 -18.71 -2.16
CA MET A 387 28.69 -18.73 -3.51
C MET A 387 30.21 -18.49 -3.49
N GLN A 388 30.69 -17.57 -2.66
CA GLN A 388 32.13 -17.31 -2.49
C GLN A 388 32.87 -18.49 -1.85
N MET A 389 32.29 -19.11 -0.83
CA MET A 389 32.86 -20.30 -0.17
C MET A 389 32.96 -21.46 -1.16
N GLN A 390 31.90 -21.72 -1.94
CA GLN A 390 31.90 -22.75 -2.99
C GLN A 390 33.03 -22.52 -4.00
N GLY A 391 33.13 -21.30 -4.56
CA GLY A 391 34.17 -20.97 -5.54
C GLY A 391 35.58 -20.96 -4.96
N LYS A 392 35.76 -20.62 -3.67
CA LYS A 392 37.05 -20.71 -2.99
C LYS A 392 37.46 -22.18 -2.81
N ARG A 393 36.56 -23.02 -2.28
CA ARG A 393 36.80 -24.45 -2.05
C ARG A 393 37.22 -25.17 -3.33
N GLN A 394 36.47 -24.98 -4.41
CA GLN A 394 36.79 -25.60 -5.71
C GLN A 394 38.16 -25.15 -6.26
N ARG A 395 38.52 -23.88 -6.13
CA ARG A 395 39.85 -23.38 -6.54
C ARG A 395 40.97 -24.00 -5.69
N GLU A 396 40.75 -24.19 -4.40
CA GLU A 396 41.72 -24.82 -3.51
C GLU A 396 41.97 -26.30 -3.89
N ILE A 397 40.94 -27.04 -4.32
CA ILE A 397 41.09 -28.39 -4.87
C ILE A 397 41.98 -28.39 -6.12
N TRP A 398 41.72 -27.49 -7.07
CA TRP A 398 42.57 -27.34 -8.27
C TRP A 398 44.01 -26.96 -7.93
N HIS A 399 44.22 -26.16 -6.88
CA HIS A 399 45.55 -25.86 -6.37
C HIS A 399 46.25 -27.09 -5.80
N LEU A 400 45.55 -27.96 -5.06
CA LEU A 400 46.11 -29.24 -4.59
C LEU A 400 46.55 -30.12 -5.75
N LEU A 401 45.73 -30.22 -6.79
CA LEU A 401 46.08 -30.99 -7.99
C LEU A 401 47.35 -30.47 -8.65
N LYS A 402 47.48 -29.14 -8.78
CA LYS A 402 48.70 -28.52 -9.33
C LYS A 402 49.94 -28.88 -8.50
N ILE A 403 49.82 -28.88 -7.17
CA ILE A 403 50.90 -29.30 -6.27
C ILE A 403 51.25 -30.78 -6.50
N ALA A 404 50.24 -31.66 -6.59
CA ALA A 404 50.42 -33.09 -6.84
C ALA A 404 51.22 -33.35 -8.13
N CYS A 405 50.84 -32.68 -9.23
CA CYS A 405 51.53 -32.80 -10.51
C CYS A 405 52.99 -32.36 -10.41
N THR A 406 53.28 -31.22 -9.77
CA THR A 406 54.67 -30.74 -9.63
C THR A 406 55.56 -31.67 -8.80
N GLN A 407 55.03 -32.22 -7.70
CA GLN A 407 55.77 -33.16 -6.85
C GLN A 407 56.05 -34.49 -7.56
N SER A 408 55.15 -34.92 -8.43
CA SER A 408 55.28 -36.15 -9.22
C SER A 408 56.34 -36.01 -10.33
N SER A 409 56.41 -34.84 -10.98
CA SER A 409 57.45 -34.52 -11.97
C SER A 409 58.84 -34.40 -11.35
N THR A 410 58.97 -33.89 -10.12
CA THR A 410 60.28 -33.83 -9.42
C THR A 410 60.78 -35.20 -8.97
N ARG A 411 59.88 -36.13 -8.60
CA ARG A 411 60.25 -37.50 -8.21
C ARG A 411 60.69 -38.38 -9.39
N SER A 412 60.19 -38.10 -10.59
CA SER A 412 60.56 -38.81 -11.82
C SER A 412 61.86 -38.30 -12.46
N ALA A 413 62.30 -37.07 -12.13
CA ALA A 413 63.59 -36.53 -12.57
C ALA A 413 64.79 -36.99 -11.72
N SER A 414 64.57 -37.48 -10.50
CA SER A 414 65.63 -37.94 -9.58
C SER A 414 66.02 -39.42 -9.74
N SER A 415 65.43 -40.16 -10.68
CA SER A 415 65.70 -41.60 -10.89
C SER A 415 66.54 -41.91 -12.14
N SER A 416 67.20 -40.93 -12.77
CA SER A 416 68.12 -41.16 -13.88
C SER A 416 69.56 -40.83 -13.46
N VAL A 417 70.28 -41.83 -12.94
CA VAL A 417 71.74 -41.78 -12.75
C VAL A 417 72.38 -42.96 -13.48
N ASP A 418 73.18 -42.59 -14.49
CA ASP A 418 74.34 -43.23 -15.14
C ASP A 418 74.28 -44.55 -15.95
N GLY A 419 74.65 -44.38 -17.24
CA GLY A 419 75.26 -45.36 -18.14
C GLY A 419 75.80 -44.63 -19.40
N PRO A 420 77.08 -44.75 -19.81
CA PRO A 420 77.72 -43.79 -20.73
C PRO A 420 77.75 -44.18 -22.23
N VAL A 421 77.52 -43.18 -23.10
CA VAL A 421 78.22 -42.85 -24.39
C VAL A 421 77.86 -43.69 -25.66
N PRO A 422 78.02 -43.21 -26.94
CA PRO A 422 78.16 -41.86 -27.53
C PRO A 422 77.16 -41.49 -28.66
N SER A 423 77.17 -40.18 -28.96
CA SER A 423 76.90 -39.45 -30.22
C SER A 423 76.36 -40.17 -31.47
N SER A 424 75.35 -39.54 -32.10
CA SER A 424 75.38 -39.15 -33.52
C SER A 424 74.23 -38.18 -33.80
N VAL A 425 74.57 -36.93 -34.13
CA VAL A 425 73.68 -36.02 -34.88
C VAL A 425 73.96 -36.26 -36.36
N PRO A 426 72.97 -36.10 -37.26
CA PRO A 426 73.04 -34.87 -38.03
C PRO A 426 71.70 -34.17 -38.26
N ALA A 427 71.90 -32.90 -38.58
CA ALA A 427 70.98 -31.80 -38.76
C ALA A 427 69.96 -31.96 -39.92
N LEU A 428 68.79 -31.34 -39.66
CA LEU A 428 68.03 -30.44 -40.54
C LEU A 428 67.38 -31.02 -41.82
N LEU A 429 66.05 -30.86 -41.93
CA LEU A 429 65.40 -30.07 -43.00
C LEU A 429 63.90 -29.89 -42.72
N SER A 430 63.47 -28.64 -42.88
CA SER A 430 62.08 -28.18 -42.83
C SER A 430 61.30 -28.63 -44.07
N GLN A 431 60.00 -28.95 -43.93
CA GLN A 431 58.92 -28.55 -44.85
C GLN A 431 57.52 -29.01 -44.39
N THR A 432 56.67 -28.00 -44.13
CA THR A 432 55.26 -27.81 -44.54
C THR A 432 54.28 -29.00 -44.77
N THR A 433 53.14 -28.90 -44.08
CA THR A 433 51.74 -29.23 -44.47
C THR A 433 51.41 -30.62 -45.04
N GLN A 434 50.59 -31.40 -44.33
CA GLN A 434 49.16 -31.63 -44.63
C GLN A 434 48.54 -32.66 -43.67
N ALA A 435 47.21 -32.60 -43.59
CA ALA A 435 46.35 -33.34 -42.68
C ALA A 435 46.26 -34.85 -43.00
N SER A 436 45.92 -35.59 -41.93
CA SER A 436 45.01 -36.73 -41.89
C SER A 436 45.60 -38.09 -41.47
N VAL A 437 44.77 -38.76 -40.65
CA VAL A 437 44.71 -40.18 -40.32
C VAL A 437 45.62 -40.70 -39.20
N LEU A 438 44.98 -40.91 -38.04
CA LEU A 438 45.43 -41.72 -36.91
C LEU A 438 45.66 -43.18 -37.33
N GLN A 439 46.71 -43.83 -36.79
CA GLN A 439 46.60 -45.23 -36.38
C GLN A 439 47.39 -45.53 -35.09
N PRO A 440 46.84 -46.35 -34.16
CA PRO A 440 47.32 -46.49 -32.78
C PRO A 440 47.89 -47.89 -32.46
N LEU A 441 48.75 -47.99 -31.43
CA LEU A 441 49.07 -49.24 -30.70
C LEU A 441 49.52 -48.93 -29.26
N PRO A 442 49.31 -49.80 -28.26
CA PRO A 442 48.18 -50.72 -28.04
C PRO A 442 47.42 -50.43 -26.74
N PHE A 443 46.14 -50.74 -26.82
CA PHE A 443 45.08 -50.56 -25.84
C PHE A 443 44.81 -51.91 -25.17
N VAL A 444 44.94 -52.00 -23.84
CA VAL A 444 44.31 -53.10 -23.08
C VAL A 444 43.60 -52.63 -21.79
N GLU A 445 43.94 -51.49 -21.17
CA GLU A 445 43.31 -51.10 -19.88
C GLU A 445 42.40 -49.86 -19.92
N ALA A 446 42.32 -49.12 -21.03
CA ALA A 446 41.51 -47.89 -21.12
C ALA A 446 40.03 -48.11 -21.51
N SER A 447 39.62 -49.33 -21.88
CA SER A 447 38.27 -49.60 -22.41
C SER A 447 37.14 -49.47 -21.39
N ARG A 448 37.42 -49.81 -20.12
CA ARG A 448 36.35 -49.96 -19.11
C ARG A 448 35.88 -48.62 -18.53
N ASN A 449 36.72 -47.59 -18.54
CA ASN A 449 36.41 -46.28 -17.97
C ASN A 449 35.85 -45.28 -18.98
N ALA A 450 36.15 -45.44 -20.28
CA ALA A 450 35.62 -44.55 -21.33
C ALA A 450 34.11 -44.74 -21.54
N LEU A 451 33.61 -45.98 -21.45
CA LEU A 451 32.18 -46.30 -21.52
C LEU A 451 31.39 -45.71 -20.35
N ASN A 452 31.96 -45.73 -19.13
CA ASN A 452 31.33 -45.13 -17.96
C ASN A 452 31.27 -43.60 -18.06
N PHE A 453 32.28 -42.96 -18.64
CA PHE A 453 32.31 -41.49 -18.77
C PHE A 453 31.32 -40.98 -19.84
N ALA A 454 31.16 -41.73 -20.93
CA ALA A 454 30.17 -41.42 -21.96
C ALA A 454 28.74 -41.56 -21.43
N HIS A 455 28.45 -42.63 -20.67
CA HIS A 455 27.15 -42.82 -20.02
C HIS A 455 26.82 -41.70 -19.02
N LEU A 456 27.81 -41.26 -18.22
CA LEU A 456 27.63 -40.20 -17.23
C LEU A 456 27.36 -38.82 -17.86
N LEU A 457 27.92 -38.57 -19.05
CA LEU A 457 27.67 -37.37 -19.86
C LEU A 457 26.26 -37.38 -20.45
N GLU A 458 25.81 -38.53 -20.97
CA GLU A 458 24.47 -38.70 -21.52
C GLU A 458 23.40 -38.57 -20.44
N GLU A 459 23.66 -39.10 -19.25
CA GLU A 459 22.79 -38.98 -18.07
C GLU A 459 22.71 -37.52 -17.58
N ASN A 460 23.83 -36.78 -17.58
CA ASN A 460 23.84 -35.34 -17.25
C ASN A 460 23.04 -34.50 -18.24
N LEU A 461 23.14 -34.81 -19.54
CA LEU A 461 22.38 -34.13 -20.58
C LEU A 461 20.87 -34.42 -20.44
N SER A 462 20.50 -35.66 -20.10
CA SER A 462 19.11 -36.04 -19.80
C SER A 462 18.54 -35.31 -18.58
N TYR A 463 19.34 -35.12 -17.52
CA TYR A 463 18.93 -34.32 -16.36
C TYR A 463 18.76 -32.83 -16.68
N LEU A 464 19.59 -32.26 -17.55
CA LEU A 464 19.46 -30.88 -18.02
C LEU A 464 18.17 -30.66 -18.82
N ASP A 465 17.81 -31.60 -19.69
CA ASP A 465 16.56 -31.54 -20.45
C ASP A 465 15.34 -31.68 -19.54
N SER A 466 15.40 -32.62 -18.58
CA SER A 466 14.34 -32.82 -17.58
C SER A 466 14.14 -31.58 -16.70
N PHE A 467 15.24 -30.95 -16.26
CA PHE A 467 15.19 -29.73 -15.46
C PHE A 467 14.63 -28.53 -16.27
N SER A 468 14.99 -28.45 -17.55
CA SER A 468 14.46 -27.41 -18.46
C SER A 468 12.96 -27.58 -18.69
N ALA A 469 12.47 -28.81 -18.81
CA ALA A 469 11.04 -29.10 -18.93
C ALA A 469 10.25 -28.70 -17.66
N VAL A 470 10.77 -29.03 -16.47
CA VAL A 470 10.15 -28.66 -15.18
C VAL A 470 10.10 -27.14 -14.98
N ILE A 471 11.14 -26.41 -15.39
CA ILE A 471 11.13 -24.93 -15.36
C ILE A 471 10.06 -24.36 -16.30
N HIS A 472 9.87 -24.97 -17.47
CA HIS A 472 8.89 -24.51 -18.44
C HIS A 472 7.46 -24.77 -17.98
N GLU A 473 7.21 -25.91 -17.32
CA GLU A 473 5.92 -26.28 -16.72
C GLU A 473 5.58 -25.37 -15.52
N ALA A 474 6.54 -25.14 -14.62
CA ALA A 474 6.37 -24.22 -13.49
C ALA A 474 6.06 -22.77 -13.92
N ARG A 475 6.66 -22.31 -15.02
CA ARG A 475 6.33 -21.00 -15.61
C ARG A 475 4.94 -20.96 -16.24
N HIS A 476 4.46 -22.08 -16.78
CA HIS A 476 3.14 -22.15 -17.38
C HIS A 476 2.04 -22.14 -16.30
N ASP A 477 2.25 -22.86 -15.20
CA ASP A 477 1.35 -22.89 -14.03
C ASP A 477 1.29 -21.54 -13.29
N GLN A 478 2.40 -20.82 -13.24
CA GLN A 478 2.42 -19.46 -12.68
C GLN A 478 1.59 -18.47 -13.53
N ASN A 479 1.58 -18.64 -14.86
CA ASN A 479 0.78 -17.81 -15.77
C ASN A 479 -0.71 -18.22 -15.80
N SER A 480 -1.04 -19.50 -15.64
CA SER A 480 -2.43 -19.97 -15.58
C SER A 480 -3.11 -19.58 -14.26
N SER A 481 -2.38 -19.65 -13.13
CA SER A 481 -2.84 -19.18 -11.82
C SER A 481 -3.10 -17.67 -11.77
N MET A 482 -2.43 -16.88 -12.63
CA MET A 482 -2.63 -15.43 -12.74
C MET A 482 -3.89 -15.07 -13.54
N MET A 483 -4.39 -15.97 -14.39
CA MET A 483 -5.61 -15.77 -15.18
C MET A 483 -6.90 -16.30 -14.54
N SER A 484 -6.80 -17.05 -13.42
CA SER A 484 -7.97 -17.61 -12.71
C SER A 484 -8.54 -16.70 -11.61
N LEU A 485 -8.05 -15.46 -11.49
CA LEU A 485 -8.66 -14.46 -10.60
C LEU A 485 -9.90 -13.90 -11.29
N ASP A 486 -11.06 -14.47 -10.93
CA ASP A 486 -12.37 -13.93 -11.30
C ASP A 486 -12.48 -12.47 -10.82
N TRP A 487 -12.88 -11.56 -11.69
CA TRP A 487 -13.01 -10.12 -11.41
C TRP A 487 -14.48 -9.67 -11.35
N SER A 488 -15.42 -10.62 -11.23
CA SER A 488 -16.87 -10.39 -11.25
C SER A 488 -17.43 -9.45 -10.17
N TRP A 489 -16.61 -8.99 -9.22
CA TRP A 489 -16.97 -8.03 -8.15
C TRP A 489 -16.57 -6.56 -8.44
N LEU A 490 -16.14 -6.26 -9.66
CA LEU A 490 -15.88 -4.88 -10.11
C LEU A 490 -17.12 -4.15 -10.66
N ASP A 491 -18.26 -4.84 -10.78
CA ASP A 491 -19.53 -4.27 -11.24
C ASP A 491 -20.53 -3.99 -10.08
#